data_AF-A0A355EKN3-F1
#
_entry.id   AF-A0A355EKN3-F1
#
_cell.length_a   1.000
_cell.length_b   1.000
_cell.length_c   1.000
_cell.angle_alpha   90.00
_cell.angle_beta   90.00
_cell.angle_gamma   90.00
#
_symmetry.space_group_name_H-M   'P 1'
#
loop_
_entity.id
_entity.type
_entity.pdbx_description
1 polymer ?
#
loop_
_entity_poly.entity_id
_entity_poly.type
_entity_poly.pdbx_seq_one_letter_code
_entity_poly.pdbx_strand_id
1 'polypeptide(L)'
;MKFEFMVKRLSPTLKRITKRLNGHHSYFDEEDLYQEALSHLWGAFRRGSIDDKTDSYILQGCYYHLKNHLRKVRENAIFISLSEPVGEDGTSWEEIIPSDESSSFAQLEQKLKLQAIRDACASDRDLQVLKLLMEDLSVREVGARLGISHVMVLKIRNRIRDTYVRCIEGGERKIEKAG
;
A
#
# COMPACT_ATOMS: atom_id res chain seq x y z
N MET A 1 -4.13 28.12 41.88
CA MET A 1 -2.76 27.54 41.69
C MET A 1 -2.34 27.76 40.25
N LYS A 2 -1.11 28.21 39.92
CA LYS A 2 -0.69 28.26 38.50
C LYS A 2 -0.28 26.86 38.03
N PHE A 3 -0.59 26.54 36.77
CA PHE A 3 -0.26 25.25 36.16
C PHE A 3 1.22 24.90 36.25
N GLU A 4 2.11 25.87 36.05
CA GLU A 4 3.57 25.70 36.13
C GLU A 4 4.03 25.12 37.47
N PHE A 5 3.44 25.55 38.59
CA PHE A 5 3.77 25.02 39.92
C PHE A 5 3.30 23.56 40.07
N MET A 6 2.17 23.22 39.46
CA MET A 6 1.65 21.85 39.47
C MET A 6 2.54 20.92 38.65
N VAL A 7 2.91 21.35 37.44
CA VAL A 7 3.84 20.62 36.58
C VAL A 7 5.15 20.39 37.33
N LYS A 8 5.79 21.45 37.86
CA LYS A 8 7.05 21.33 38.59
C LYS A 8 6.97 20.33 39.76
N ARG A 9 5.84 20.27 40.47
CA ARG A 9 5.59 19.34 41.58
C ARG A 9 5.42 17.89 41.10
N LEU A 10 4.66 17.67 40.02
CA LEU A 10 4.28 16.33 39.55
C LEU A 10 5.28 15.72 38.57
N SER A 11 6.05 16.53 37.84
CA SER A 11 6.99 16.10 36.79
C SER A 11 7.93 14.96 37.20
N PRO A 12 8.58 14.97 38.38
CA PRO A 12 9.51 13.89 38.74
C PRO A 12 8.83 12.51 38.80
N THR A 13 7.60 12.46 39.26
CA THR A 13 6.83 11.20 39.32
C THR A 13 6.22 10.88 37.97
N LEU A 14 5.76 11.88 37.22
CA LEU A 14 5.20 11.69 35.90
C LEU A 14 6.25 11.15 34.91
N LYS A 15 7.49 11.64 34.95
CA LYS A 15 8.61 11.10 34.16
C LYS A 15 8.96 9.66 34.53
N ARG A 16 8.88 9.29 35.82
CA ARG A 16 9.04 7.88 36.22
C ARG A 16 7.91 6.99 35.69
N ILE A 17 6.68 7.52 35.65
CA ILE A 17 5.54 6.81 35.06
C ILE A 17 5.75 6.60 33.56
N THR A 18 6.11 7.64 32.82
CA THR A 18 6.29 7.57 31.37
C THR A 18 7.43 6.64 31.01
N LYS A 19 8.57 6.71 31.72
CA LYS A 19 9.68 5.77 31.56
C LYS A 19 9.30 4.31 31.80
N ARG A 20 8.45 4.05 32.81
CA ARG A 20 7.96 2.69 33.10
C ARG A 20 6.95 2.18 32.07
N LEU A 21 6.18 3.09 31.48
CA LEU A 21 5.18 2.79 30.46
C LEU A 21 5.77 2.72 29.05
N ASN A 22 6.92 3.34 28.84
CA ASN A 22 7.66 3.29 27.59
C ASN A 22 8.11 1.83 27.34
N GLY A 23 7.40 1.12 26.48
CA GLY A 23 7.79 -0.18 25.96
C GLY A 23 8.78 -0.06 24.79
N HIS A 24 9.07 -1.16 24.10
CA HIS A 24 9.75 -1.13 22.80
C HIS A 24 8.79 -0.65 21.69
N HIS A 25 8.37 0.61 21.79
CA HIS A 25 7.64 1.29 20.72
C HIS A 25 8.66 1.89 19.75
N SER A 26 8.46 1.65 18.45
CA SER A 26 9.40 2.08 17.41
C SER A 26 9.23 3.53 16.98
N TYR A 27 8.11 4.18 17.33
CA TYR A 27 7.69 5.46 16.75
C TYR A 27 7.44 6.60 17.75
N PHE A 28 7.57 6.37 19.06
CA PHE A 28 7.57 7.44 20.09
C PHE A 28 8.43 7.02 21.28
N ASP A 29 8.88 8.00 22.06
CA ASP A 29 9.73 7.78 23.23
C ASP A 29 9.10 8.20 24.58
N GLU A 30 9.91 8.22 25.65
CA GLU A 30 9.47 8.60 26.99
C GLU A 30 9.13 10.09 27.16
N GLU A 31 9.73 10.96 26.34
CA GLU A 31 9.45 12.40 26.33
C GLU A 31 8.17 12.69 25.54
N ASP A 32 7.89 11.96 24.46
CA ASP A 32 6.60 12.01 23.75
C ASP A 32 5.45 11.62 24.69
N LEU A 33 5.61 10.51 25.42
CA LEU A 33 4.62 10.07 26.42
C LEU A 33 4.46 11.09 27.55
N TYR A 34 5.54 11.77 27.92
CA TYR A 34 5.47 12.83 28.92
C TYR A 34 4.71 14.06 28.41
N GLN A 35 4.89 14.46 27.15
CA GLN A 35 4.10 15.54 26.54
C GLN A 35 2.62 15.19 26.42
N GLU A 36 2.28 13.95 26.06
CA GLU A 36 0.89 13.47 26.04
C GLU A 36 0.25 13.56 27.44
N ALA A 37 1.00 13.20 28.48
CA ALA A 37 0.53 13.30 29.86
C ALA A 37 0.31 14.77 30.29
N LEU A 38 1.21 15.68 29.91
CA LEU A 38 1.06 17.11 30.17
C LEU A 38 -0.14 17.71 29.44
N SER A 39 -0.40 17.27 28.22
CA SER A 39 -1.56 17.70 27.43
C SER A 39 -2.87 17.28 28.11
N HIS A 40 -2.93 16.04 28.60
CA HIS A 40 -4.06 15.56 29.40
C HIS A 40 -4.25 16.38 30.68
N LEU A 41 -3.16 16.61 31.42
CA LEU A 41 -3.16 17.37 32.67
C LEU A 41 -3.60 18.82 32.45
N TRP A 42 -3.11 19.46 31.39
CA TRP A 42 -3.51 20.82 31.01
C TRP A 42 -5.01 20.91 30.71
N GLY A 43 -5.55 19.94 29.98
CA GLY A 43 -6.99 19.86 29.72
C GLY A 43 -7.80 19.75 31.01
N ALA A 44 -7.35 18.93 31.97
CA ALA A 44 -8.00 18.77 33.26
C ALA A 44 -7.90 20.05 34.12
N PHE A 45 -6.74 20.71 34.11
CA PHE A 45 -6.52 22.00 34.76
C PHE A 45 -7.48 23.07 34.22
N ARG A 46 -7.59 23.19 32.90
CA ARG A 46 -8.47 24.17 32.23
C ARG A 46 -9.95 23.98 32.53
N ARG A 47 -10.36 22.76 32.87
CA ARG A 47 -11.74 22.43 33.26
C ARG A 47 -12.00 22.56 34.77
N GLY A 48 -10.98 22.90 35.57
CA GLY A 48 -11.09 22.97 37.03
C GLY A 48 -11.30 21.62 37.71
N SER A 49 -11.10 20.49 37.00
CA SER A 49 -11.45 19.16 37.53
C SER A 49 -10.40 18.57 38.49
N ILE A 50 -9.35 19.32 38.81
CA ILE A 50 -8.20 18.88 39.60
C ILE A 50 -7.84 19.80 40.77
N ASP A 51 -8.58 20.89 40.99
CA ASP A 51 -8.25 21.90 41.99
C ASP A 51 -8.31 21.38 43.44
N ASP A 52 -9.13 20.36 43.69
CA ASP A 52 -9.38 19.71 44.98
C ASP A 52 -8.79 18.29 45.07
N LYS A 53 -7.96 17.89 44.09
CA LYS A 53 -7.43 16.52 44.00
C LYS A 53 -6.03 16.41 44.58
N THR A 54 -5.75 15.26 45.19
CA THR A 54 -4.41 14.93 45.67
C THR A 54 -3.47 14.63 44.50
N ASP A 55 -2.17 14.81 44.73
CA ASP A 55 -1.15 14.47 43.74
C ASP A 55 -1.27 13.02 43.25
N SER A 56 -1.52 12.08 44.18
CA SER A 56 -1.74 10.67 43.85
C SER A 56 -2.91 10.46 42.89
N TYR A 57 -4.04 11.16 43.09
CA TYR A 57 -5.21 11.06 42.22
C TYR A 57 -4.91 11.60 40.82
N ILE A 58 -4.25 12.77 40.74
CA ILE A 58 -3.87 13.39 39.47
C ILE A 58 -2.90 12.50 38.69
N LEU A 59 -1.87 11.97 39.36
CA LEU A 59 -0.89 11.07 38.76
C LEU A 59 -1.53 9.77 38.28
N GLN A 60 -2.47 9.21 39.05
CA GLN A 60 -3.20 8.00 38.67
C GLN A 60 -4.09 8.25 37.44
N GLY A 61 -4.71 9.43 37.35
CA GLY A 61 -5.45 9.86 36.16
C GLY A 61 -4.55 9.91 34.91
N CYS A 62 -3.38 10.53 35.03
CA CYS A 62 -2.39 10.57 33.95
C CYS A 62 -1.93 9.15 33.56
N TYR A 63 -1.68 8.27 34.53
CA TYR A 63 -1.30 6.89 34.28
C TYR A 63 -2.36 6.11 33.46
N TYR A 64 -3.64 6.22 33.83
CA TYR A 64 -4.70 5.54 33.09
C TYR A 64 -4.94 6.15 31.71
N HIS A 65 -4.81 7.47 31.58
CA HIS A 65 -4.83 8.14 30.28
C HIS A 65 -3.75 7.57 29.36
N LEU A 66 -2.50 7.53 29.83
CA LEU A 66 -1.38 6.98 29.07
C LEU A 66 -1.59 5.50 28.71
N LYS A 67 -2.09 4.66 29.62
CA LYS A 67 -2.42 3.26 29.28
C LYS A 67 -3.45 3.14 28.16
N ASN A 68 -4.48 3.99 28.17
CA ASN A 68 -5.49 3.96 27.12
C ASN A 68 -4.96 4.53 25.79
N HIS A 69 -4.11 5.56 25.85
CA HIS A 69 -3.39 6.07 24.68
C HIS A 69 -2.56 4.96 24.04
N LEU A 70 -1.69 4.31 24.83
CA LEU A 70 -0.88 3.16 24.38
C LEU A 70 -1.71 2.01 23.80
N ARG A 71 -2.87 1.71 24.39
CA ARG A 71 -3.79 0.68 23.86
C ARG A 71 -4.31 1.03 22.47
N LYS A 72 -4.62 2.31 22.21
CA LYS A 72 -5.16 2.77 20.91
C LYS A 72 -4.10 2.82 19.83
N VAL A 73 -2.86 3.14 20.21
CA VAL A 73 -1.75 3.38 19.29
C VAL A 73 -0.97 2.09 18.99
N ARG A 74 -1.10 1.04 19.82
CA ARG A 74 -0.60 -0.31 19.50
C ARG A 74 -1.27 -0.85 18.23
N GLU A 75 -0.63 -0.62 17.10
CA GLU A 75 -0.81 -1.43 15.89
C GLU A 75 -0.14 -2.80 16.13
N ASN A 76 -0.78 -3.88 15.67
CA ASN A 76 -0.22 -5.24 15.77
C ASN A 76 0.90 -5.49 14.75
N ALA A 77 1.34 -4.46 14.04
CA ALA A 77 2.37 -4.55 13.03
C ALA A 77 3.73 -4.17 13.64
N ILE A 78 4.72 -5.04 13.42
CA ILE A 78 6.12 -4.72 13.70
C ILE A 78 6.63 -4.01 12.45
N PHE A 79 6.98 -2.73 12.60
CA PHE A 79 7.66 -1.98 11.54
C PHE A 79 9.12 -2.39 11.50
N ILE A 80 9.59 -2.79 10.32
CA ILE A 80 10.98 -3.13 10.05
C ILE A 80 11.50 -2.10 9.06
N SER A 81 12.72 -1.60 9.27
CA SER A 81 13.32 -0.66 8.33
C SER A 81 13.81 -1.42 7.10
N LEU A 82 13.47 -0.95 5.90
CA LEU A 82 13.96 -1.59 4.68
C LEU A 82 15.48 -1.51 4.52
N SER A 83 16.10 -0.50 5.13
CA SER A 83 17.55 -0.32 5.18
C SER A 83 18.24 -1.15 6.27
N GLU A 84 17.50 -1.87 7.11
CA GLU A 84 18.09 -2.73 8.14
C GLU A 84 18.75 -3.96 7.48
N PRO A 85 19.99 -4.30 7.86
CA PRO A 85 20.67 -5.47 7.34
C PRO A 85 19.99 -6.75 7.83
N VAL A 86 19.77 -7.70 6.92
CA VAL A 86 19.04 -8.96 7.18
C VAL A 86 20.00 -10.13 7.39
N GLY A 87 21.19 -10.06 6.76
CA GLY A 87 22.21 -11.11 6.78
C GLY A 87 23.57 -10.61 7.25
N GLU A 88 24.49 -11.55 7.51
CA GLU A 88 25.88 -11.25 7.90
C GLU A 88 26.65 -10.49 6.81
N ASP A 89 26.20 -10.60 5.57
CA ASP A 89 26.80 -9.94 4.40
C ASP A 89 26.42 -8.45 4.29
N GLY A 90 25.56 -7.96 5.19
CA GLY A 90 25.12 -6.55 5.22
C GLY A 90 24.01 -6.19 4.22
N THR A 91 23.49 -7.16 3.47
CA THR A 91 22.37 -6.98 2.54
C THR A 91 21.11 -6.53 3.29
N SER A 92 20.48 -5.46 2.81
CA SER A 92 19.29 -4.85 3.40
C SER A 92 18.00 -5.47 2.85
N TRP A 93 16.87 -5.26 3.53
CA TRP A 93 15.57 -5.75 3.06
C TRP A 93 15.16 -5.16 1.70
N GLU A 94 15.50 -3.91 1.41
CA GLU A 94 15.25 -3.26 0.12
C GLU A 94 15.94 -3.97 -1.06
N GLU A 95 17.10 -4.59 -0.84
CA GLU A 95 17.84 -5.31 -1.89
C GLU A 95 17.25 -6.71 -2.15
N ILE A 96 16.61 -7.30 -1.14
CA ILE A 96 16.02 -8.65 -1.22
C ILE A 96 14.61 -8.60 -1.80
N ILE A 97 13.84 -7.56 -1.46
CA ILE A 97 12.45 -7.43 -1.89
C ILE A 97 12.44 -7.01 -3.37
N PRO A 98 11.92 -7.86 -4.27
CA PRO A 98 11.89 -7.53 -5.69
C PRO A 98 10.96 -6.34 -5.93
N SER A 99 11.40 -5.39 -6.75
CA SER A 99 10.55 -4.32 -7.24
C SER A 99 9.44 -4.89 -8.12
N ASP A 100 8.21 -4.44 -7.90
CA ASP A 100 7.04 -4.74 -8.75
C ASP A 100 7.07 -3.94 -10.06
N GLU A 101 8.11 -3.13 -10.29
CA GLU A 101 8.37 -2.57 -11.60
C GLU A 101 8.63 -3.72 -12.58
N SER A 102 7.61 -4.02 -13.38
CA SER A 102 7.72 -4.95 -14.50
C SER A 102 9.04 -4.70 -15.22
N SER A 103 9.91 -5.71 -15.22
CA SER A 103 11.25 -5.58 -15.77
C SER A 103 11.16 -5.01 -17.20
N SER A 104 12.17 -4.25 -17.63
CA SER A 104 12.22 -3.73 -19.00
C SER A 104 12.00 -4.83 -20.05
N PHE A 105 12.39 -6.07 -19.71
CA PHE A 105 12.13 -7.26 -20.51
C PHE A 105 10.65 -7.64 -20.54
N ALA A 106 9.95 -7.68 -19.40
CA ALA A 106 8.51 -7.93 -19.34
C ALA A 106 7.70 -6.87 -20.11
N GLN A 107 8.11 -5.59 -20.03
CA GLN A 107 7.50 -4.51 -20.81
C GLN A 107 7.73 -4.69 -22.32
N LEU A 108 8.93 -5.11 -22.72
CA LEU A 108 9.26 -5.40 -24.12
C LEU A 108 8.44 -6.59 -24.63
N GLU A 109 8.36 -7.68 -23.85
CA GLU A 109 7.57 -8.86 -24.17
C GLU A 109 6.09 -8.49 -24.37
N GLN A 110 5.55 -7.64 -23.49
CA GLN A 110 4.17 -7.14 -23.62
C GLN A 110 3.97 -6.32 -24.89
N LYS A 111 4.92 -5.42 -25.23
CA LYS A 111 4.87 -4.64 -26.48
C LYS A 111 4.93 -5.54 -27.71
N LEU A 112 5.78 -6.56 -27.71
CA LEU A 112 5.88 -7.53 -28.81
C LEU A 112 4.58 -8.34 -28.96
N LYS A 113 3.96 -8.77 -27.87
CA LYS A 113 2.65 -9.44 -27.89
C LYS A 113 1.56 -8.54 -28.48
N LEU A 114 1.50 -7.28 -28.06
CA LEU A 114 0.54 -6.31 -28.60
C LEU A 114 0.77 -6.04 -30.10
N GLN A 115 2.02 -5.96 -30.52
CA GLN A 115 2.37 -5.81 -31.93
C GLN A 115 1.95 -7.03 -32.75
N ALA A 116 2.22 -8.25 -32.26
CA ALA A 116 1.80 -9.48 -32.93
C ALA A 116 0.27 -9.60 -33.07
N ILE A 117 -0.50 -9.15 -32.07
CA ILE A 117 -1.96 -9.08 -32.15
C ILE A 117 -2.40 -8.08 -33.23
N ARG A 118 -1.72 -6.92 -33.31
CA ARG A 118 -1.99 -5.92 -34.34
C ARG A 118 -1.68 -6.44 -35.73
N ASP A 119 -0.57 -7.15 -35.91
CA ASP A 119 -0.16 -7.75 -37.18
C ASP A 119 -1.11 -8.88 -37.62
N ALA A 120 -1.79 -9.54 -36.67
CA ALA A 120 -2.82 -10.53 -36.95
C ALA A 120 -4.15 -9.92 -37.47
N CYS A 121 -4.33 -8.59 -37.37
CA CYS A 121 -5.49 -7.90 -37.91
C CYS A 121 -5.31 -7.67 -39.42
N ALA A 122 -6.16 -8.30 -40.23
CA ALA A 122 -6.03 -8.23 -41.69
C ALA A 122 -6.61 -6.93 -42.30
N SER A 123 -7.32 -6.13 -41.51
CA SER A 123 -7.95 -4.89 -41.95
C SER A 123 -8.17 -3.92 -40.80
N ASP A 124 -8.38 -2.63 -41.11
CA ASP A 124 -8.76 -1.62 -40.12
C ASP A 124 -10.08 -1.96 -39.41
N ARG A 125 -10.93 -2.76 -40.06
CA ARG A 125 -12.19 -3.23 -39.46
C ARG A 125 -11.94 -4.27 -38.37
N ASP A 126 -10.90 -5.09 -38.51
CA ASP A 126 -10.48 -6.05 -37.49
C ASP A 126 -9.93 -5.31 -36.26
N LEU A 127 -9.14 -4.25 -36.50
CA LEU A 127 -8.59 -3.41 -35.45
C LEU A 127 -9.70 -2.67 -34.67
N GLN A 128 -10.73 -2.16 -35.36
CA GLN A 128 -11.89 -1.53 -34.70
C GLN A 128 -12.67 -2.51 -33.83
N VAL A 129 -12.90 -3.73 -34.30
CA VAL A 129 -13.56 -4.78 -33.50
C VAL A 129 -12.72 -5.12 -32.28
N LEU A 130 -11.41 -5.31 -32.44
CA LEU A 130 -10.50 -5.60 -31.33
C LEU A 130 -10.50 -4.48 -30.29
N LYS A 131 -10.39 -3.22 -30.73
CA LYS A 131 -10.38 -2.06 -29.83
C LYS A 131 -11.66 -1.97 -29.00
N LEU A 132 -12.82 -2.13 -29.62
CA LEU A 132 -14.09 -2.09 -28.89
C LEU A 132 -14.25 -3.27 -27.93
N LEU A 133 -13.72 -4.45 -28.26
CA LEU A 133 -13.71 -5.59 -27.34
C LEU A 133 -12.74 -5.36 -26.16
N MET A 134 -11.64 -4.63 -26.36
CA MET A 134 -10.72 -4.23 -25.29
C MET A 134 -11.32 -3.14 -24.38
N GLU A 135 -12.33 -2.41 -24.84
CA GLU A 135 -13.12 -1.45 -24.05
C GLU A 135 -14.26 -2.15 -23.27
N ASP A 136 -14.20 -3.48 -23.11
CA ASP A 136 -15.18 -4.32 -22.41
C ASP A 136 -16.62 -4.31 -22.99
N LEU A 137 -16.79 -3.88 -24.25
CA LEU A 137 -18.10 -3.99 -24.91
C LEU A 137 -18.44 -5.45 -25.24
N SER A 138 -19.71 -5.81 -25.06
CA SER A 138 -20.21 -7.11 -25.51
C SER A 138 -20.23 -7.20 -27.03
N VAL A 139 -20.15 -8.43 -27.54
CA VAL A 139 -20.22 -8.73 -28.99
C VAL A 139 -21.45 -8.09 -29.66
N ARG A 140 -22.57 -7.97 -28.93
CA ARG A 140 -23.81 -7.35 -29.44
C ARG A 140 -23.68 -5.83 -29.53
N GLU A 141 -23.07 -5.19 -28.53
CA GLU A 141 -22.82 -3.74 -28.52
C GLU A 141 -21.79 -3.35 -29.58
N VAL A 142 -20.72 -4.14 -29.74
CA VAL A 142 -19.74 -3.96 -30.83
C VAL A 142 -20.43 -4.05 -32.20
N GLY A 143 -21.30 -5.05 -32.39
CA GLY A 143 -22.06 -5.21 -33.62
C GLY A 143 -22.98 -4.02 -33.91
N ALA A 144 -23.74 -3.58 -32.91
CA ALA A 144 -24.61 -2.41 -33.02
C ALA A 144 -23.82 -1.14 -33.36
N ARG A 145 -22.66 -0.93 -32.73
CA ARG A 145 -21.81 0.26 -32.92
C ARG A 145 -21.13 0.30 -34.30
N LEU A 146 -20.75 -0.85 -34.84
CA LEU A 146 -20.08 -0.96 -36.14
C LEU A 146 -21.03 -1.26 -37.31
N GLY A 147 -22.35 -1.31 -37.06
CA GLY A 147 -23.36 -1.62 -38.07
C GLY A 147 -23.21 -3.03 -38.67
N ILE A 148 -22.77 -4.01 -37.87
CA ILE A 148 -22.60 -5.41 -38.30
C ILE A 148 -23.33 -6.38 -37.37
N SER A 149 -23.62 -7.58 -37.86
CA SER A 149 -24.22 -8.62 -37.02
C SER A 149 -23.23 -9.10 -35.95
N HIS A 150 -23.75 -9.48 -34.77
CA HIS A 150 -22.94 -10.07 -33.70
C HIS A 150 -22.19 -11.34 -34.17
N VAL A 151 -22.76 -12.09 -35.12
CA VAL A 151 -22.11 -13.25 -35.77
C VAL A 151 -20.87 -12.81 -36.55
N MET A 152 -20.91 -11.66 -37.22
CA MET A 152 -19.76 -11.10 -37.93
C MET A 152 -18.65 -10.67 -36.96
N VAL A 153 -19.00 -10.09 -35.82
CA VAL A 153 -18.04 -9.76 -34.75
C VAL A 153 -17.33 -11.02 -34.25
N LEU A 154 -18.07 -12.12 -34.02
CA LEU A 154 -17.48 -13.42 -33.63
C LEU A 154 -16.54 -13.97 -34.70
N LYS A 155 -16.93 -13.89 -35.99
CA LYS A 155 -16.07 -14.33 -37.10
C LYS A 155 -14.77 -13.54 -37.15
N ILE A 156 -14.83 -12.22 -37.00
CA ILE A 156 -13.65 -11.34 -36.97
C ILE A 156 -12.75 -11.70 -35.79
N ARG A 157 -13.31 -11.79 -34.57
CA ARG A 157 -12.57 -12.19 -33.36
C ARG A 157 -11.87 -13.53 -33.52
N ASN A 158 -12.58 -14.55 -34.01
CA ASN A 158 -12.03 -15.88 -34.20
C ASN A 158 -10.94 -15.87 -35.28
N ARG A 159 -11.13 -15.12 -36.38
CA ARG A 159 -10.10 -14.96 -37.41
C ARG A 159 -8.82 -14.33 -36.87
N ILE A 160 -8.92 -13.24 -36.11
CA ILE A 160 -7.76 -12.58 -35.48
C ILE A 160 -7.03 -13.58 -34.58
N ARG A 161 -7.76 -14.30 -33.73
CA ARG A 161 -7.22 -15.35 -32.86
C ARG A 161 -6.48 -16.44 -33.65
N ASP A 162 -7.11 -16.99 -34.69
CA ASP A 162 -6.56 -18.10 -35.45
C ASP A 162 -5.34 -17.66 -36.29
N THR A 163 -5.28 -16.40 -36.72
CA THR A 163 -4.08 -15.82 -37.35
C THR A 163 -2.96 -15.60 -36.33
N TYR A 164 -3.27 -15.04 -35.16
CA TYR A 164 -2.32 -14.82 -34.08
C TYR A 164 -1.66 -16.13 -33.61
N VAL A 165 -2.45 -17.17 -33.37
CA VAL A 165 -1.95 -18.51 -32.99
C VAL A 165 -1.03 -19.08 -34.07
N ARG A 166 -1.41 -18.98 -35.36
CA ARG A 166 -0.56 -19.44 -36.47
C ARG A 166 0.74 -18.66 -36.60
N CYS A 167 0.74 -17.36 -36.33
CA CYS A 167 1.95 -16.53 -36.36
C CYS A 167 2.92 -16.92 -35.24
N ILE A 168 2.41 -17.30 -34.07
CA ILE A 168 3.23 -17.75 -32.93
C ILE A 168 3.76 -19.17 -33.16
N GLU A 169 2.88 -20.14 -33.45
CA GLU A 169 3.26 -21.55 -33.71
C GLU A 169 4.06 -21.75 -35.01
N GLY A 170 3.96 -20.82 -35.95
CA GLY A 170 4.75 -20.78 -37.18
C GLY A 170 6.14 -20.17 -36.98
N GLY A 171 6.32 -19.35 -35.95
CA GLY A 171 7.61 -18.79 -35.53
C GLY A 171 8.50 -19.81 -34.85
N GLU A 172 7.93 -20.64 -33.97
CA GLU A 172 8.66 -21.69 -33.24
C GLU A 172 9.28 -22.74 -34.19
N ARG A 173 8.55 -23.17 -35.24
CA ARG A 173 9.04 -24.13 -36.24
C ARG A 173 10.13 -23.60 -37.19
N LYS A 174 10.33 -22.29 -37.28
CA LYS A 174 11.40 -21.69 -38.10
C LYS A 174 12.73 -21.61 -37.34
N ILE A 175 12.69 -21.55 -36.01
CA ILE A 175 13.90 -21.47 -35.18
C ILE A 175 14.56 -22.86 -35.07
N GLU A 176 13.79 -23.94 -35.02
CA GLU A 176 14.32 -25.32 -35.01
C GLU A 176 15.03 -25.76 -36.32
N LYS A 177 14.81 -25.07 -37.45
CA LYS A 177 15.43 -25.43 -38.74
C LYS A 177 16.68 -24.63 -39.08
N ALA A 178 17.10 -23.72 -38.21
CA ALA A 178 18.29 -22.89 -38.37
C ALA A 178 19.39 -23.19 -37.33
N GLY A 179 19.23 -24.28 -36.56
CA GLY A 179 20.24 -24.85 -35.66
C GLY A 179 20.98 -26.02 -36.30
#